data_AF-A0A1M6QB64-F1
#
_entry.id   AF-A0A1M6QB64-F1
#
_cell.length_a   1.000
_cell.length_b   1.000
_cell.length_c   1.000
_cell.angle_alpha   90.00
_cell.angle_beta   90.00
_cell.angle_gamma   90.00
#
_symmetry.space_group_name_H-M   'P 1'
#
loop_
_entity.id
_entity.type
_entity.pdbx_description
1 polymer ?
#
loop_
_entity_poly.entity_id
_entity_poly.type
_entity_poly.pdbx_seq_one_letter_code
_entity_poly.pdbx_strand_id
1 'polypeptide(L)'
;MAVSSTSATPGRACPGKPRAHHPASRYWYRIRFTEEEVRRHRVEVFLHRFERFYRTLGCPEGMVLYRTPGTHDYYFSCGPFEYAGRIYREFPAERMDHPPEGELELVFGEQRC
;
A
#
# COMPACT_ATOMS: atom_id res chain seq x y z
N MET A 1 50.64 -44.93 3.00
CA MET A 1 50.64 -44.33 4.35
C MET A 1 51.06 -42.87 4.16
N ALA A 2 50.32 -41.82 4.52
CA ALA A 2 49.40 -41.61 5.62
C ALA A 2 48.00 -41.14 5.17
N VAL A 3 47.01 -41.51 5.96
CA VAL A 3 45.61 -41.07 5.90
C VAL A 3 45.39 -40.03 7.00
N SER A 4 44.72 -38.92 6.66
CA SER A 4 43.94 -38.13 7.60
C SER A 4 42.78 -37.49 6.84
N SER A 5 41.65 -38.17 6.94
CA SER A 5 40.33 -37.73 6.52
C SER A 5 39.76 -36.76 7.54
N THR A 6 39.28 -35.59 7.11
CA THR A 6 38.12 -34.95 7.76
C THR A 6 37.31 -34.21 6.72
N SER A 7 36.19 -34.84 6.39
CA SER A 7 35.00 -34.27 5.76
C SER A 7 34.42 -33.18 6.67
N ALA A 8 34.33 -31.95 6.17
CA ALA A 8 33.48 -30.91 6.75
C ALA A 8 32.38 -30.57 5.75
N THR A 9 31.19 -31.08 6.07
CA THR A 9 29.88 -30.88 5.46
C THR A 9 29.60 -29.39 5.16
N PRO A 10 28.91 -29.04 4.06
CA PRO A 10 28.41 -27.69 3.88
C PRO A 10 27.30 -27.44 4.90
N GLY A 11 27.57 -26.53 5.84
CA GLY A 11 26.59 -26.02 6.80
C GLY A 11 25.41 -25.39 6.07
N ARG A 12 24.28 -26.08 6.17
CA ARG A 12 22.95 -25.74 5.68
C ARG A 12 22.48 -24.41 6.29
N ALA A 13 22.07 -23.50 5.41
CA ALA A 13 21.09 -22.42 5.57
C ALA A 13 21.07 -21.64 6.90
N CYS A 14 21.53 -20.39 6.84
CA CYS A 14 20.87 -19.30 7.56
C CYS A 14 19.90 -18.61 6.59
N PRO A 15 18.59 -18.92 6.60
CA PRO A 15 17.61 -18.05 5.98
C PRO A 15 17.32 -16.90 6.93
N GLY A 16 17.27 -15.68 6.39
CA GLY A 16 16.71 -14.55 7.11
C GLY A 16 17.74 -13.70 7.85
N LYS A 17 18.58 -12.98 7.11
CA LYS A 17 18.63 -11.54 7.42
C LYS A 17 17.18 -11.07 7.34
N PRO A 18 16.65 -10.30 8.30
CA PRO A 18 15.38 -9.63 8.06
C PRO A 18 15.59 -8.89 6.76
N ARG A 19 14.88 -9.32 5.69
CA ARG A 19 14.66 -8.42 4.56
C ARG A 19 14.26 -7.12 5.24
N ALA A 20 14.95 -6.04 4.93
CA ALA A 20 14.41 -4.72 5.19
C ALA A 20 13.05 -4.69 4.48
N HIS A 21 12.02 -5.17 5.16
CA HIS A 21 10.63 -5.03 4.79
C HIS A 21 10.38 -3.56 5.05
N HIS A 22 10.61 -2.75 4.02
CA HIS A 22 9.79 -1.60 3.60
C HIS A 22 10.54 -0.68 2.63
N PRO A 23 9.83 -0.08 1.63
CA PRO A 23 8.44 0.33 1.74
C PRO A 23 7.54 -0.38 0.73
N ALA A 24 6.56 -1.15 1.23
CA ALA A 24 5.50 -1.67 0.38
C ALA A 24 4.68 -0.52 -0.25
N SER A 25 4.76 0.70 0.30
CA SER A 25 4.07 1.91 -0.18
C SER A 25 5.08 2.92 -0.73
N ARG A 26 5.58 2.70 -1.95
CA ARG A 26 6.57 3.62 -2.57
C ARG A 26 5.98 4.97 -2.99
N TYR A 27 4.67 5.02 -3.19
CA TYR A 27 3.96 6.19 -3.67
C TYR A 27 2.71 6.43 -2.84
N TRP A 28 2.60 7.65 -2.33
CA TRP A 28 1.43 8.13 -1.60
C TRP A 28 0.71 9.17 -2.43
N TYR A 29 -0.61 9.17 -2.30
CA TYR A 29 -1.47 10.08 -3.02
C TYR A 29 -2.53 10.62 -2.08
N ARG A 30 -2.88 11.88 -2.27
CA ARG A 30 -3.99 12.55 -1.61
C ARG A 30 -5.06 12.88 -2.62
N ILE A 31 -6.32 12.63 -2.29
CA ILE A 31 -7.47 13.17 -3.00
C ILE A 31 -8.28 13.98 -2.00
N ARG A 32 -8.62 15.21 -2.38
CA ARG A 32 -9.57 16.03 -1.64
C ARG A 32 -10.83 16.18 -2.49
N PHE A 33 -11.95 15.69 -1.98
CA PHE A 33 -13.23 15.91 -2.62
C PHE A 33 -13.85 17.21 -2.13
N THR A 34 -14.40 17.98 -3.06
CA THR A 34 -15.23 19.14 -2.77
C THR A 34 -16.64 18.72 -2.36
N GLU A 35 -17.35 19.59 -1.64
CA GLU A 35 -18.76 19.34 -1.26
C GLU A 35 -19.66 18.99 -2.47
N GLU A 36 -19.42 19.64 -3.60
CA GLU A 36 -20.17 19.36 -4.83
C GLU A 36 -19.88 17.96 -5.38
N GLU A 37 -18.64 17.47 -5.25
CA GLU A 37 -18.27 16.11 -5.65
C GLU A 37 -18.86 15.07 -4.72
N VAL A 38 -18.90 15.35 -3.43
CA VAL A 38 -19.57 14.52 -2.42
C VAL A 38 -21.07 14.43 -2.73
N ARG A 39 -21.72 15.57 -3.00
CA ARG A 39 -23.14 15.63 -3.40
C ARG A 39 -23.43 14.86 -4.70
N ARG A 40 -22.44 14.76 -5.59
CA ARG A 40 -22.50 13.97 -6.84
C ARG A 40 -22.07 12.51 -6.66
N HIS A 41 -21.90 12.04 -5.43
CA HIS A 41 -21.49 10.68 -5.10
C HIS A 41 -20.12 10.26 -5.65
N ARG A 42 -19.21 11.21 -5.88
CA ARG A 42 -17.86 10.90 -6.42
C ARG A 42 -17.00 10.12 -5.43
N VAL A 43 -17.23 10.31 -4.13
CA VAL A 43 -16.53 9.58 -3.06
C VAL A 43 -16.85 8.10 -3.15
N GLU A 44 -18.13 7.75 -3.25
CA GLU A 44 -18.61 6.37 -3.30
C GLU A 44 -18.10 5.65 -4.57
N VAL A 45 -18.08 6.35 -5.70
CA VAL A 45 -17.50 5.83 -6.95
C VAL A 45 -16.01 5.55 -6.77
N PHE A 46 -15.27 6.45 -6.12
CA PHE A 46 -13.85 6.25 -5.81
C PHE A 46 -13.63 5.04 -4.91
N LEU A 47 -14.37 4.96 -3.78
CA LEU A 47 -14.26 3.87 -2.81
C LEU A 47 -14.58 2.52 -3.46
N HIS A 48 -15.69 2.41 -4.18
CA HIS A 48 -16.10 1.18 -4.86
C HIS A 48 -15.06 0.74 -5.89
N ARG A 49 -14.44 1.68 -6.61
CA ARG A 49 -13.40 1.35 -7.59
C ARG A 49 -12.10 0.91 -6.92
N PHE A 50 -11.70 1.60 -5.85
CA PHE A 50 -10.53 1.23 -5.07
C PHE A 50 -10.69 -0.17 -4.47
N GLU A 51 -11.85 -0.46 -3.88
CA GLU A 51 -12.21 -1.77 -3.34
C GLU A 51 -12.19 -2.86 -4.43
N ARG A 52 -12.81 -2.59 -5.59
CA ARG A 52 -12.80 -3.53 -6.71
C ARG A 52 -11.37 -3.83 -7.16
N PHE A 53 -10.50 -2.82 -7.24
CA PHE A 53 -9.11 -3.00 -7.62
C PHE A 53 -8.35 -3.82 -6.56
N TYR A 54 -8.50 -3.48 -5.28
CA TYR A 54 -7.90 -4.20 -4.15
C TYR A 54 -8.26 -5.68 -4.16
N ARG A 55 -9.55 -6.00 -4.31
CA ARG A 55 -10.04 -7.39 -4.38
C ARG A 55 -9.57 -8.12 -5.62
N THR A 56 -9.58 -7.47 -6.79
CA THR A 56 -9.16 -8.08 -8.07
C THR A 56 -7.69 -8.49 -8.03
N LEU A 57 -6.86 -7.73 -7.32
CA LEU A 57 -5.43 -8.02 -7.15
C LEU A 57 -5.13 -8.99 -6.00
N GLY A 58 -6.15 -9.52 -5.32
CA GLY A 58 -5.97 -10.48 -4.23
C GLY A 58 -5.42 -9.84 -2.95
N CYS A 59 -5.89 -8.65 -2.60
CA CYS A 59 -5.55 -7.95 -1.35
C CYS A 59 -4.04 -7.70 -1.19
N PRO A 60 -3.41 -6.94 -2.10
CA PRO A 60 -1.96 -6.82 -2.11
C PRO A 60 -1.41 -6.05 -0.92
N GLU A 61 -0.28 -6.53 -0.38
CA GLU A 61 0.47 -5.87 0.69
C GLU A 61 0.85 -4.43 0.30
N GLY A 62 0.64 -3.48 1.21
CA GLY A 62 0.98 -2.07 1.00
C GLY A 62 -0.04 -1.26 0.21
N MET A 63 -1.07 -1.89 -0.35
CA MET A 63 -2.23 -1.18 -0.89
C MET A 63 -3.18 -0.82 0.24
N VAL A 64 -3.32 0.48 0.49
CA VAL A 64 -4.04 1.02 1.64
C VAL A 64 -4.78 2.29 1.24
N LEU A 65 -5.93 2.53 1.88
CA LEU A 65 -6.70 3.75 1.80
C LEU A 65 -7.04 4.21 3.22
N TYR A 66 -6.70 5.45 3.51
CA TYR A 66 -7.03 6.16 4.73
C TYR A 66 -7.92 7.36 4.42
N ARG A 67 -8.63 7.82 5.44
CA ARG A 67 -9.32 9.11 5.43
C ARG A 67 -8.99 9.90 6.69
N THR A 68 -9.02 11.22 6.59
CA THR A 68 -9.02 12.07 7.80
C THR A 68 -10.44 12.12 8.36
N PRO A 69 -10.65 11.87 9.67
CA PRO A 69 -11.97 11.96 10.29
C PRO A 69 -12.60 13.34 10.11
N GLY A 70 -13.91 13.37 9.83
CA GLY A 70 -14.66 14.62 9.68
C GLY A 70 -14.33 15.45 8.43
N THR A 71 -13.52 14.93 7.51
CA THR A 71 -13.19 15.60 6.24
C THR A 71 -13.44 14.69 5.04
N HIS A 72 -13.25 15.26 3.84
CA HIS A 72 -13.30 14.56 2.57
C HIS A 72 -11.90 14.36 1.95
N ASP A 73 -10.89 14.30 2.83
CA ASP A 73 -9.51 14.05 2.46
C ASP A 73 -9.19 12.56 2.59
N TYR A 74 -8.77 11.97 1.47
CA TYR A 74 -8.41 10.57 1.35
C TYR A 74 -6.95 10.44 0.98
N TYR A 75 -6.28 9.45 1.57
CA TYR A 75 -4.87 9.17 1.33
C TYR A 75 -4.71 7.71 0.97
N PHE A 76 -4.03 7.41 -0.13
CA PHE A 76 -3.86 6.03 -0.54
C PHE A 76 -2.47 5.73 -1.06
N SER A 77 -2.12 4.46 -0.96
CA SER A 77 -1.02 3.85 -1.68
C SER A 77 -1.55 2.64 -2.42
N CYS A 78 -1.05 2.40 -3.64
CA CYS A 78 -1.37 1.19 -4.40
C CYS A 78 -0.34 0.08 -4.20
N GLY A 79 0.44 0.16 -3.12
CA GLY A 79 1.42 -0.84 -2.77
C GLY A 79 2.53 -0.97 -3.85
N PRO A 80 2.87 -2.20 -4.28
CA PRO A 80 3.88 -2.44 -5.31
C PRO A 80 3.41 -2.08 -6.73
N PHE A 81 2.15 -1.69 -6.93
CA PHE A 81 1.61 -1.42 -8.25
C PHE A 81 1.68 0.06 -8.62
N GLU A 82 2.55 0.39 -9.57
CA GLU A 82 2.56 1.70 -10.26
C GLU A 82 1.29 1.94 -11.12
N TYR A 83 0.47 0.90 -11.33
CA TYR A 83 -0.82 0.96 -12.04
C TYR A 83 -1.95 1.62 -11.24
N ALA A 84 -1.64 2.24 -10.09
CA ALA A 84 -2.42 3.35 -9.51
C ALA A 84 -2.90 4.34 -10.57
N GLY A 85 -2.12 4.45 -11.66
CA GLY A 85 -2.55 4.68 -13.04
C GLY A 85 -3.94 5.25 -13.22
N ARG A 86 -4.86 4.30 -13.30
CA ARG A 86 -6.23 4.56 -13.73
C ARG A 86 -7.05 5.20 -12.63
N ILE A 87 -6.79 4.86 -11.37
CA ILE A 87 -7.46 5.47 -10.23
C ILE A 87 -6.99 6.93 -10.09
N TYR A 88 -5.68 7.21 -10.20
CA TYR A 88 -5.18 8.59 -10.11
C TYR A 88 -5.59 9.46 -11.29
N ARG A 89 -5.82 8.92 -12.50
CA ARG A 89 -6.18 9.76 -13.67
C ARG A 89 -7.62 10.26 -13.62
N GLU A 90 -8.50 9.49 -13.00
CA GLU A 90 -9.93 9.78 -13.02
C GLU A 90 -10.37 10.68 -11.86
N PHE A 91 -9.53 10.81 -10.84
CA PHE A 91 -9.75 11.66 -9.69
C PHE A 91 -8.60 12.67 -9.56
N PRO A 92 -8.82 13.85 -8.97
CA PRO A 92 -7.76 14.84 -8.77
C PRO A 92 -6.80 14.40 -7.65
N ALA A 93 -6.03 13.35 -7.91
CA ALA A 93 -5.07 12.79 -6.96
C ALA A 93 -3.73 13.52 -7.06
N GLU A 94 -3.29 14.09 -5.94
CA GLU A 94 -1.99 14.72 -5.79
C GLU A 94 -0.99 13.70 -5.25
N ARG A 95 0.18 13.61 -5.87
CA ARG A 95 1.26 12.75 -5.38
C ARG A 95 1.95 13.40 -4.17
N MET A 96 2.22 12.60 -3.16
CA MET A 96 2.95 12.98 -1.96
C MET A 96 4.31 12.28 -1.90
N ASP A 97 5.28 12.95 -1.30
CA ASP A 97 6.63 12.43 -1.10
C ASP A 97 6.75 11.54 0.14
N HIS A 98 5.83 11.70 1.10
CA HIS A 98 5.80 10.98 2.37
C HIS A 98 4.41 10.40 2.66
N PRO A 99 4.31 9.36 3.51
CA PRO A 99 3.02 8.91 4.04
C PRO A 99 2.27 10.04 4.75
N PRO A 100 0.93 9.98 4.77
CA PRO A 100 0.13 10.93 5.52
C PRO A 100 0.43 10.82 7.02
N GLU A 101 0.52 11.96 7.70
CA GLU A 101 0.75 12.06 9.13
C GLU A 101 -0.54 12.53 9.84
N GLY A 102 -0.70 12.17 11.11
CA GLY A 102 -1.85 12.58 11.95
C GLY A 102 -2.86 11.47 12.22
N GLU A 103 -4.04 11.85 12.71
CA GLU A 103 -5.14 10.92 12.97
C GLU A 103 -5.82 10.51 11.66
N LEU A 104 -5.68 9.23 11.30
CA LEU A 104 -6.17 8.64 10.07
C LEU A 104 -7.02 7.43 10.38
N GLU A 105 -8.17 7.33 9.73
CA GLU A 105 -9.02 6.15 9.76
C GLU A 105 -8.70 5.25 8.56
N LEU A 106 -8.36 3.99 8.84
CA LEU A 106 -8.18 2.99 7.80
C LEU A 106 -9.54 2.66 7.17
N VAL A 107 -9.66 2.90 5.87
CA VAL A 107 -10.86 2.58 5.08
C VAL A 107 -10.67 1.23 4.37
N PHE A 108 -9.49 1.00 3.77
CA PHE A 108 -9.13 -0.28 3.15
C PHE A 108 -7.64 -0.60 3.34
N GLY A 109 -7.31 -1.88 3.47
CA GLY A 109 -5.94 -2.37 3.55
C GLY A 109 -5.76 -3.38 4.69
N GLU A 110 -4.60 -4.04 4.73
CA GLU A 110 -4.21 -4.80 5.91
C GLU A 110 -3.77 -3.83 7.00
N GLN A 111 -4.48 -3.84 8.12
CA GLN A 111 -4.05 -3.16 9.33
C GLN A 111 -2.87 -3.97 9.88
N ARG A 112 -1.65 -3.44 9.74
CA ARG A 112 -0.51 -4.02 10.44
C ARG A 112 -0.66 -3.69 11.91
N CYS A 113 -1.18 -4.65 12.66
CA CYS A 113 -1.09 -4.69 14.12
C CYS A 113 0.38 -4.78 14.56
#